data_AF-A0ABD2PFX7-F1
#
_entry.id   AF-A0ABD2PFX7-F1
#
_cell.length_a   1.000
_cell.length_b   1.000
_cell.length_c   1.000
_cell.angle_alpha   90.00
_cell.angle_beta   90.00
_cell.angle_gamma   90.00
#
_symmetry.space_group_name_H-M   'P 1'
#
loop_
_entity.id
_entity.type
_entity.pdbx_description
1 polymer ?
#
loop_
_entity_poly.entity_id
_entity_poly.type
_entity_poly.pdbx_seq_one_letter_code
_entity_poly.pdbx_strand_id
1 'polypeptide(L)'
;MIRVALSPQPILGAVLGVVVVFVLCATLPTTVVAIDLSRLYGHMSSKRNGDACHPYEPFKCPGDGNCISIQYLCDGAPDCSDGYDEDSRLCTAAKRPPVEETGSFLKSLLASHGPNYLEKLFGNKARDALKPLGGVDKVAIALSESQTIEDFGAALHLMRSDLEHLRSVFMAVENGDLGMLKSLGIKDSELGDVKFFLEKLVNTGFLD
;
A
#
# COMPACT_ATOMS: atom_id res chain seq x y z
N MET A 1 44.17 60.39 27.32
CA MET A 1 43.68 61.49 26.46
C MET A 1 42.91 60.86 25.30
N ILE A 2 41.60 61.13 25.24
CA ILE A 2 40.66 60.61 24.23
C ILE A 2 40.82 61.43 22.95
N ARG A 3 40.89 60.79 21.78
CA ARG A 3 40.62 61.43 20.48
C ARG A 3 39.73 60.52 19.62
N VAL A 4 38.57 61.09 19.31
CA VAL A 4 37.50 60.60 18.42
C VAL A 4 37.97 60.68 16.98
N ALA A 5 37.75 59.63 16.18
CA ALA A 5 37.91 59.66 14.73
C ALA A 5 36.53 59.47 14.08
N LEU A 6 36.10 60.49 13.33
CA LEU A 6 34.82 60.63 12.64
C LEU A 6 34.96 60.09 11.20
N SER A 7 34.00 59.28 10.74
CA SER A 7 33.95 58.63 9.42
C SER A 7 33.61 59.58 8.25
N PRO A 8 34.04 59.28 7.00
CA PRO A 8 33.37 59.73 5.78
C PRO A 8 32.48 58.62 5.16
N GLN A 9 31.28 58.99 4.70
CA GLN A 9 30.25 58.09 4.16
C GLN A 9 30.44 57.75 2.65
N PRO A 10 30.02 56.55 2.19
CA PRO A 10 30.05 56.16 0.77
C PRO A 10 28.67 56.34 0.10
N ILE A 11 28.27 57.58 -0.20
CA ILE A 11 26.97 57.86 -0.86
C ILE A 11 27.03 57.89 -2.40
N LEU A 12 28.19 57.62 -3.01
CA LEU A 12 28.35 57.74 -4.47
C LEU A 12 28.15 56.41 -5.25
N GLY A 13 28.29 55.24 -4.59
CA GLY A 13 28.13 53.94 -5.23
C GLY A 13 26.68 53.46 -5.39
N ALA A 14 25.78 53.91 -4.51
CA ALA A 14 24.39 53.47 -4.50
C ALA A 14 23.56 54.06 -5.66
N VAL A 15 23.84 55.30 -6.06
CA VAL A 15 23.06 56.01 -7.09
C VAL A 15 23.30 55.42 -8.48
N LEU A 16 24.53 54.98 -8.78
CA LEU A 16 24.88 54.38 -10.05
C LEU A 16 24.27 52.97 -10.23
N GLY A 17 24.18 52.19 -9.15
CA GLY A 17 23.55 50.86 -9.18
C GLY A 17 22.04 50.91 -9.39
N VAL A 18 21.34 51.88 -8.80
CA VAL A 18 19.87 52.01 -8.93
C VAL A 18 19.47 52.37 -10.36
N VAL A 19 20.22 53.24 -11.05
CA VAL A 19 19.94 53.63 -12.44
C VAL A 19 20.12 52.45 -13.40
N VAL A 20 21.13 51.59 -13.20
CA VAL A 20 21.36 50.41 -14.04
C VAL A 20 20.25 49.35 -13.88
N VAL A 21 19.74 49.15 -12.65
CA VAL A 21 18.63 48.22 -12.39
C VAL A 21 17.32 48.72 -13.01
N PHE A 22 17.04 50.03 -12.97
CA PHE A 22 15.85 50.60 -13.60
C PHE A 22 15.89 50.51 -15.13
N VAL A 23 17.06 50.69 -15.76
CA VAL A 23 17.20 50.56 -17.22
C VAL A 23 17.13 49.10 -17.69
N LEU A 24 17.64 48.14 -16.91
CA LEU A 24 17.53 46.71 -17.21
C LEU A 24 16.10 46.16 -17.05
N CYS A 25 15.32 46.71 -16.11
CA CYS A 25 13.91 46.33 -15.94
C CYS A 25 13.00 46.90 -17.03
N ALA A 26 13.38 48.00 -17.69
CA ALA A 26 12.58 48.66 -18.72
C ALA A 26 12.72 48.07 -20.13
N THR A 27 13.60 47.08 -20.34
CA THR A 27 13.83 46.44 -21.65
C THR A 27 13.48 44.95 -21.68
N LEU A 28 12.93 44.39 -20.58
CA LEU A 28 12.36 43.06 -20.61
C LEU A 28 10.99 43.12 -21.32
N PRO A 29 10.79 42.42 -22.45
CA PRO A 29 9.47 42.35 -23.06
C PRO A 29 8.53 41.68 -22.07
N THR A 30 7.51 42.40 -21.64
CA THR A 30 6.39 41.93 -20.84
C THR A 30 5.56 40.93 -21.64
N THR A 31 6.10 39.75 -21.89
CA THR A 31 5.30 38.59 -22.28
C THR A 31 4.65 38.06 -21.01
N VAL A 32 3.54 38.71 -20.65
CA VAL A 32 2.59 38.14 -19.71
C VAL A 32 2.14 36.82 -20.33
N VAL A 33 2.65 35.70 -19.83
CA VAL A 33 2.08 34.39 -20.14
C VAL A 33 0.68 34.41 -19.55
N ALA A 34 -0.33 34.63 -20.40
CA ALA A 34 -1.71 34.45 -20.02
C ALA A 34 -1.87 32.98 -19.59
N ILE A 35 -1.88 32.74 -18.29
CA ILE A 35 -2.23 31.43 -17.75
C ILE A 35 -3.71 31.28 -18.08
N ASP A 36 -4.03 30.39 -19.02
CA ASP A 36 -5.41 30.08 -19.35
C ASP A 36 -6.08 29.47 -18.11
N LEU A 37 -6.80 30.31 -17.38
CA LEU A 37 -7.47 29.95 -16.13
C LEU A 37 -8.61 28.94 -16.38
N SER A 38 -8.94 28.64 -17.65
CA SER A 38 -9.84 27.54 -18.03
C SER A 38 -9.18 26.17 -17.88
N ARG A 39 -7.83 26.07 -17.85
CA ARG A 39 -7.11 24.84 -17.48
C ARG A 39 -6.96 24.64 -15.97
N LEU A 40 -7.00 25.70 -15.17
CA LEU A 40 -7.02 25.57 -13.70
C LEU A 40 -8.44 25.35 -13.15
N TYR A 41 -9.47 25.87 -13.83
CA TYR A 41 -10.88 25.62 -13.48
C TYR A 41 -11.51 24.46 -14.27
N GLY A 42 -10.70 23.76 -15.07
CA GLY A 42 -11.08 22.67 -15.97
C GLY A 42 -11.04 21.27 -15.36
N HIS A 43 -11.26 21.13 -14.05
CA HIS A 43 -11.56 19.83 -13.43
C HIS A 43 -12.87 19.86 -12.63
N MET A 44 -13.86 20.57 -13.16
CA MET A 44 -15.25 20.20 -12.92
C MET A 44 -15.63 19.10 -13.91
N SER A 45 -15.22 17.87 -13.57
CA SER A 45 -15.90 16.67 -14.05
C SER A 45 -17.32 16.70 -13.49
N SER A 46 -18.20 17.46 -14.14
CA SER A 46 -19.64 17.34 -13.95
C SER A 46 -20.19 16.69 -15.21
N LYS A 47 -19.96 15.38 -15.30
CA LYS A 47 -20.71 14.49 -16.18
C LYS A 47 -21.36 13.44 -15.29
N ARG A 48 -22.68 13.64 -15.11
CA ARG A 48 -23.72 12.74 -14.57
C ARG A 48 -23.83 12.59 -13.05
N ASN A 49 -24.66 13.45 -12.49
CA ASN A 49 -25.41 13.20 -11.27
C ASN A 49 -26.49 12.12 -11.55
N GLY A 50 -26.10 10.83 -11.49
CA GLY A 50 -26.99 9.68 -11.65
C GLY A 50 -26.35 8.31 -11.39
N ASP A 51 -25.22 8.25 -10.67
CA ASP A 51 -24.34 7.07 -10.66
C ASP A 51 -23.94 6.53 -9.27
N ALA A 52 -24.48 7.10 -8.19
CA ALA A 52 -24.20 6.62 -6.83
C ALA A 52 -25.29 5.63 -6.38
N CYS A 53 -24.88 4.43 -5.96
CA CYS A 53 -25.78 3.46 -5.37
C CYS A 53 -26.36 3.93 -4.03
N HIS A 54 -27.49 3.34 -3.63
CA HIS A 54 -28.11 3.63 -2.34
C HIS A 54 -27.16 3.20 -1.19
N PRO A 55 -27.11 3.91 -0.05
CA PRO A 55 -26.25 3.54 1.07
C PRO A 55 -26.43 2.11 1.62
N TYR A 56 -27.62 1.51 1.44
CA TYR A 56 -27.91 0.12 1.84
C TYR A 56 -27.51 -0.92 0.78
N GLU A 57 -27.29 -0.49 -0.46
CA GLU A 57 -26.89 -1.31 -1.60
C GLU A 57 -25.65 -0.69 -2.28
N PRO A 58 -24.54 -0.48 -1.57
CA PRO A 58 -23.49 0.41 -2.04
C PRO A 58 -22.65 -0.17 -3.19
N PHE A 59 -22.77 -1.46 -3.50
CA PHE A 59 -21.96 -2.12 -4.53
C PHE A 59 -22.65 -2.08 -5.88
N LYS A 60 -21.99 -1.52 -6.90
CA LYS A 60 -22.50 -1.43 -8.26
C LYS A 60 -21.94 -2.55 -9.13
N CYS A 61 -22.80 -3.43 -9.63
CA CYS A 61 -22.48 -4.46 -10.60
C CYS A 61 -21.93 -3.84 -11.89
N PRO A 62 -20.79 -4.31 -12.43
CA PRO A 62 -20.16 -3.71 -13.60
C PRO A 62 -20.88 -4.03 -14.92
N GLY A 63 -21.55 -5.19 -15.02
CA GLY A 63 -22.21 -5.64 -16.25
C GLY A 63 -23.49 -4.85 -16.61
N ASP A 64 -24.36 -4.63 -15.63
CA ASP A 64 -25.68 -4.01 -15.80
C ASP A 64 -25.86 -2.69 -15.02
N GLY A 65 -24.95 -2.37 -14.11
CA GLY A 65 -25.04 -1.21 -13.23
C GLY A 65 -26.03 -1.38 -12.08
N ASN A 66 -26.54 -2.60 -11.83
CA ASN A 66 -27.41 -2.88 -10.69
C ASN A 66 -26.67 -2.62 -9.36
N CYS A 67 -27.39 -2.22 -8.33
CA CYS A 67 -26.81 -1.96 -7.02
C CYS A 67 -27.26 -3.06 -6.05
N ILE A 68 -26.30 -3.66 -5.34
CA ILE A 68 -26.57 -4.73 -4.38
C ILE A 68 -25.94 -4.42 -3.02
N SER A 69 -26.48 -5.02 -1.97
CA SER A 69 -25.93 -4.95 -0.63
C SER A 69 -24.64 -5.77 -0.52
N ILE A 70 -23.71 -5.34 0.33
CA ILE A 70 -22.44 -6.05 0.58
C ILE A 70 -22.68 -7.47 1.09
N GLN A 71 -23.83 -7.74 1.73
CA GLN A 71 -24.19 -9.09 2.20
C GLN A 71 -24.43 -10.10 1.07
N TYR A 72 -24.69 -9.62 -0.15
CA TYR A 72 -24.87 -10.42 -1.37
C TYR A 72 -23.55 -10.62 -2.13
N LEU A 73 -22.45 -10.07 -1.62
CA LEU A 73 -21.15 -10.40 -2.17
C LEU A 73 -20.72 -11.76 -1.63
N CYS A 74 -20.53 -12.72 -2.52
CA CYS A 74 -19.95 -14.02 -2.22
C CYS A 74 -20.80 -14.87 -1.28
N ASP A 75 -22.12 -14.77 -1.44
CA ASP A 75 -23.12 -15.48 -0.65
C ASP A 75 -23.53 -16.83 -1.28
N GLY A 76 -23.05 -17.11 -2.49
CA GLY A 76 -23.28 -18.34 -3.24
C GLY A 76 -24.45 -18.26 -4.23
N ALA A 77 -25.05 -17.08 -4.41
CA ALA A 77 -26.07 -16.83 -5.42
C ALA A 77 -25.68 -15.62 -6.29
N PRO A 78 -25.81 -15.69 -7.63
CA PRO A 78 -25.50 -14.55 -8.49
C PRO A 78 -26.62 -13.50 -8.41
N ASP A 79 -26.31 -12.34 -7.86
CA ASP A 79 -27.17 -11.16 -7.78
C ASP A 79 -26.83 -10.10 -8.84
N CYS A 80 -25.60 -10.09 -9.38
CA CYS A 80 -25.28 -9.35 -10.60
C CYS A 80 -25.68 -10.17 -11.85
N SER A 81 -26.10 -9.48 -12.92
CA SER A 81 -26.47 -10.15 -14.20
C SER A 81 -25.37 -11.02 -14.82
N ASP A 82 -24.11 -10.67 -14.57
CA ASP A 82 -22.91 -11.39 -15.01
C ASP A 82 -22.32 -12.28 -13.89
N GLY A 83 -22.96 -12.33 -12.72
CA GLY A 83 -22.47 -13.04 -11.53
C GLY A 83 -21.17 -12.49 -10.97
N TYR A 84 -20.81 -11.23 -11.28
CA TYR A 84 -19.54 -10.63 -10.86
C TYR A 84 -19.39 -10.52 -9.33
N ASP A 85 -20.50 -10.40 -8.62
CA ASP A 85 -20.60 -10.48 -7.16
C ASP A 85 -20.08 -11.80 -6.58
N GLU A 86 -20.07 -12.87 -7.39
CA GLU A 86 -19.56 -14.20 -7.04
C GLU A 86 -18.20 -14.50 -7.70
N ASP A 87 -17.56 -13.50 -8.32
CA ASP A 87 -16.24 -13.69 -8.93
C ASP A 87 -15.19 -14.05 -7.85
N SER A 88 -14.39 -15.08 -8.13
CA SER A 88 -13.40 -15.61 -7.17
C SER A 88 -12.42 -14.53 -6.69
N ARG A 89 -12.07 -13.56 -7.54
CA ARG A 89 -11.16 -12.46 -7.18
C ARG A 89 -11.83 -11.50 -6.21
N LEU A 90 -13.10 -11.20 -6.42
CA LEU A 90 -13.89 -10.34 -5.54
C LEU A 90 -14.07 -11.01 -4.17
N CYS A 91 -14.40 -12.31 -4.16
CA CYS A 91 -14.63 -13.06 -2.94
C CYS A 91 -13.37 -13.32 -2.13
N THR A 92 -12.25 -13.51 -2.81
CA THR A 92 -10.95 -13.59 -2.15
C THR A 92 -10.65 -12.26 -1.46
N ALA A 93 -10.80 -11.13 -2.15
CA ALA A 93 -10.57 -9.81 -1.56
C ALA A 93 -11.48 -9.54 -0.35
N ALA A 94 -12.74 -10.00 -0.38
CA ALA A 94 -13.69 -9.85 0.73
C ALA A 94 -13.32 -10.69 1.97
N LYS A 95 -12.73 -11.87 1.80
CA LYS A 95 -12.40 -12.80 2.89
C LYS A 95 -11.01 -12.57 3.49
N ARG A 96 -10.10 -11.92 2.76
CA ARG A 96 -8.72 -11.63 3.18
C ARG A 96 -8.65 -10.57 4.27
N PRO A 97 -7.66 -10.64 5.18
CA PRO A 97 -7.33 -9.50 6.03
C PRO A 97 -6.94 -8.29 5.17
N PRO A 98 -7.42 -7.08 5.51
CA PRO A 98 -7.08 -5.87 4.76
C PRO A 98 -5.59 -5.56 4.85
N VAL A 99 -5.05 -4.90 3.81
CA VAL A 99 -3.60 -4.64 3.66
C VAL A 99 -3.03 -3.92 4.88
N GLU A 100 -3.78 -2.97 5.44
CA GLU A 100 -3.38 -2.18 6.61
C GLU A 100 -3.25 -3.05 7.86
N GLU A 101 -4.16 -4.01 8.03
CA GLU A 101 -4.13 -4.96 9.16
C GLU A 101 -2.96 -5.94 8.98
N THR A 102 -2.84 -6.55 7.80
CA THR A 102 -1.74 -7.46 7.45
C THR A 102 -0.38 -6.78 7.64
N GLY A 103 -0.22 -5.56 7.12
CA GLY A 103 1.02 -4.79 7.23
C GLY A 103 1.34 -4.39 8.67
N SER A 104 0.34 -3.96 9.44
CA SER A 104 0.52 -3.62 10.86
C SER A 104 0.94 -4.83 11.69
N PHE A 105 0.36 -5.99 11.40
CA PHE A 105 0.74 -7.24 12.05
C PHE A 105 2.19 -7.62 11.74
N LEU A 106 2.59 -7.64 10.46
CA LEU A 106 3.97 -7.96 10.07
C LEU A 106 4.99 -6.99 10.69
N LYS A 107 4.67 -5.69 10.72
CA LYS A 107 5.49 -4.67 11.39
C LYS A 107 5.63 -4.95 12.89
N SER A 108 4.54 -5.34 13.55
CA SER A 108 4.53 -5.67 14.98
C SER A 108 5.38 -6.90 15.29
N LEU A 109 5.30 -7.96 14.47
CA LEU A 109 6.17 -9.13 14.62
C LEU A 109 7.66 -8.77 14.47
N LEU A 110 8.01 -8.00 13.44
CA LEU A 110 9.39 -7.58 13.21
C LEU A 110 9.91 -6.68 14.33
N ALA A 111 9.05 -5.83 14.90
CA ALA A 111 9.41 -4.96 16.03
C ALA A 111 9.66 -5.76 17.31
N SER A 112 8.85 -6.79 17.58
CA SER A 112 8.96 -7.61 18.79
C SER A 112 10.08 -8.64 18.73
N HIS A 113 10.32 -9.24 17.56
CA HIS A 113 11.20 -10.40 17.41
C HIS A 113 12.46 -10.14 16.57
N GLY A 114 12.58 -8.95 15.98
CA GLY A 114 13.73 -8.51 15.21
C GLY A 114 13.55 -8.64 13.69
N PRO A 115 14.42 -7.98 12.90
CA PRO A 115 14.26 -7.82 11.46
C PRO A 115 14.36 -9.13 10.67
N ASN A 116 14.98 -10.17 11.23
CA ASN A 116 15.13 -11.47 10.55
C ASN A 116 14.08 -12.49 10.97
N TYR A 117 13.13 -12.14 11.86
CA TYR A 117 12.20 -13.12 12.42
C TYR A 117 11.36 -13.86 11.36
N LEU A 118 10.93 -13.14 10.32
CA LEU A 118 10.10 -13.69 9.25
C LEU A 118 10.87 -14.65 8.32
N GLU A 119 12.19 -14.77 8.45
CA GLU A 119 12.97 -15.78 7.73
C GLU A 119 12.58 -17.21 8.09
N LYS A 120 12.04 -17.40 9.30
CA LYS A 120 11.53 -18.68 9.79
C LYS A 120 10.27 -19.16 9.06
N LEU A 121 9.52 -18.24 8.46
CA LEU A 121 8.23 -18.51 7.81
C LEU A 121 8.36 -18.48 6.28
N PHE A 122 9.00 -17.43 5.76
CA PHE A 122 9.11 -17.16 4.32
C PHE A 122 10.48 -17.54 3.75
N GLY A 123 11.33 -18.17 4.56
CA GLY A 123 12.68 -18.55 4.18
C GLY A 123 13.65 -17.37 4.10
N ASN A 124 14.81 -17.65 3.53
CA ASN A 124 15.98 -16.78 3.59
C ASN A 124 15.80 -15.41 2.88
N LYS A 125 14.79 -15.23 2.03
CA LYS A 125 14.49 -13.95 1.37
C LYS A 125 13.76 -12.96 2.27
N ALA A 126 13.19 -13.42 3.39
CA ALA A 126 12.47 -12.59 4.32
C ALA A 126 13.33 -11.91 5.40
N ARG A 127 14.65 -12.06 5.31
CA ARG A 127 15.61 -11.34 6.14
C ARG A 127 15.47 -9.82 6.01
N ASP A 128 16.10 -9.10 6.93
CA ASP A 128 16.23 -7.64 6.90
C ASP A 128 14.88 -6.93 6.72
N ALA A 129 13.87 -7.36 7.49
CA ALA A 129 12.49 -6.85 7.44
C ALA A 129 11.86 -6.97 6.05
N LEU A 130 11.96 -8.16 5.44
CA LEU A 130 11.43 -8.47 4.10
C LEU A 130 12.03 -7.61 2.98
N LYS A 131 13.14 -6.90 3.21
CA LYS A 131 13.74 -6.00 2.23
C LYS A 131 14.03 -6.66 0.87
N PRO A 132 14.55 -7.91 0.79
CA PRO A 132 14.74 -8.59 -0.50
C PRO A 132 13.43 -8.88 -1.25
N LEU A 133 12.31 -8.97 -0.53
CA LEU A 133 10.98 -9.13 -1.10
C LEU A 133 10.30 -7.79 -1.43
N GLY A 134 11.00 -6.67 -1.22
CA GLY A 134 10.48 -5.30 -1.43
C GLY A 134 9.87 -4.65 -0.18
N GLY A 135 10.12 -5.22 1.01
CA GLY A 135 9.69 -4.67 2.29
C GLY A 135 8.29 -5.11 2.71
N VAL A 136 7.92 -4.71 3.93
CA VAL A 136 6.68 -5.17 4.57
C VAL A 136 5.44 -4.80 3.78
N ASP A 137 5.35 -3.58 3.26
CA ASP A 137 4.15 -3.11 2.58
C ASP A 137 3.89 -3.91 1.29
N LYS A 138 4.94 -4.21 0.51
CA LYS A 138 4.80 -5.02 -0.71
C LYS A 138 4.33 -6.45 -0.40
N VAL A 139 4.87 -7.05 0.66
CA VAL A 139 4.46 -8.40 1.09
C VAL A 139 3.04 -8.41 1.64
N ALA A 140 2.64 -7.38 2.40
CA ALA A 140 1.28 -7.25 2.91
C ALA A 140 0.25 -7.13 1.77
N ILE A 141 0.54 -6.29 0.77
CA ILE A 141 -0.27 -6.19 -0.45
C ILE A 141 -0.37 -7.56 -1.13
N ALA A 142 0.76 -8.24 -1.35
CA ALA A 142 0.77 -9.54 -2.01
C ALA A 142 -0.04 -10.59 -1.22
N LEU A 143 0.06 -10.63 0.11
CA LEU A 143 -0.72 -11.57 0.94
C LEU A 143 -2.22 -11.28 0.89
N SER A 144 -2.62 -10.00 0.90
CA SER A 144 -4.02 -9.63 0.85
C SER A 144 -4.63 -9.80 -0.56
N GLU A 145 -3.88 -9.57 -1.63
CA GLU A 145 -4.42 -9.54 -3.01
C GLU A 145 -4.24 -10.84 -3.81
N SER A 146 -3.21 -11.65 -3.56
CA SER A 146 -2.88 -12.80 -4.44
C SER A 146 -3.85 -13.97 -4.22
N GLN A 147 -4.56 -14.49 -5.22
CA GLN A 147 -5.64 -15.45 -4.98
C GLN A 147 -5.18 -16.77 -4.37
N THR A 148 -4.07 -17.30 -4.87
CA THR A 148 -3.49 -18.54 -4.38
C THR A 148 -2.07 -18.29 -3.87
N ILE A 149 -1.52 -19.29 -3.18
CA ILE A 149 -0.13 -19.27 -2.77
C ILE A 149 0.82 -19.17 -3.98
N GLU A 150 0.45 -19.74 -5.14
CA GLU A 150 1.21 -19.63 -6.38
C GLU A 150 1.20 -18.19 -6.93
N ASP A 151 0.06 -17.51 -6.92
CA ASP A 151 -0.04 -16.09 -7.28
C ASP A 151 0.85 -15.23 -6.37
N PHE A 152 0.85 -15.54 -5.07
CA PHE A 152 1.71 -14.87 -4.09
C PHE A 152 3.19 -15.09 -4.39
N GLY A 153 3.57 -16.34 -4.66
CA GLY A 153 4.93 -16.71 -5.05
C GLY A 153 5.38 -16.00 -6.32
N ALA A 154 4.49 -15.87 -7.31
CA ALA A 154 4.75 -15.15 -8.54
C ALA A 154 4.94 -13.64 -8.30
N ALA A 155 4.05 -13.01 -7.52
CA ALA A 155 4.10 -11.58 -7.19
C ALA A 155 5.40 -11.16 -6.47
N LEU A 156 5.95 -12.04 -5.65
CA LEU A 156 7.20 -11.81 -4.92
C LEU A 156 8.44 -12.44 -5.55
N HIS A 157 8.30 -13.08 -6.71
CA HIS A 157 9.39 -13.81 -7.39
C HIS A 157 10.10 -14.83 -6.47
N LEU A 158 9.32 -15.63 -5.76
CA LEU A 158 9.83 -16.71 -4.91
C LEU A 158 10.37 -17.86 -5.76
N MET A 159 11.42 -18.54 -5.27
CA MET A 159 11.86 -19.78 -5.90
C MET A 159 10.89 -20.91 -5.54
N ARG A 160 10.87 -21.99 -6.33
CA ARG A 160 10.02 -23.15 -6.06
C ARG A 160 10.25 -23.73 -4.65
N SER A 161 11.50 -23.84 -4.23
CA SER A 161 11.85 -24.30 -2.88
C SER A 161 11.31 -23.41 -1.77
N ASP A 162 11.32 -22.09 -1.98
CA ASP A 162 10.80 -21.12 -1.01
C ASP A 162 9.28 -21.25 -0.91
N LEU A 163 8.61 -21.45 -2.05
CA LEU A 163 7.17 -21.63 -2.14
C LEU A 163 6.72 -22.96 -1.51
N GLU A 164 7.44 -24.05 -1.76
CA GLU A 164 7.20 -25.36 -1.15
C GLU A 164 7.38 -25.30 0.36
N HIS A 165 8.44 -24.63 0.83
CA HIS A 165 8.64 -24.39 2.25
C HIS A 165 7.47 -23.63 2.85
N LEU A 166 7.07 -22.51 2.26
CA LEU A 166 5.94 -21.71 2.72
C LEU A 166 4.64 -22.52 2.76
N ARG A 167 4.36 -23.32 1.70
CA ARG A 167 3.21 -24.22 1.65
C ARG A 167 3.22 -25.22 2.80
N SER A 168 4.39 -25.78 3.15
CA SER A 168 4.52 -26.70 4.28
C SER A 168 4.20 -26.03 5.64
N VAL A 169 4.56 -24.75 5.81
CA VAL A 169 4.27 -23.99 7.02
C VAL A 169 2.77 -23.76 7.16
N PHE A 170 2.09 -23.33 6.10
CA PHE A 170 0.65 -23.13 6.13
C PHE A 170 -0.13 -24.44 6.32
N MET A 171 0.30 -25.53 5.66
CA MET A 171 -0.27 -26.87 5.85
C MET A 171 -0.12 -27.36 7.29
N ALA A 172 1.01 -27.07 7.95
CA ALA A 172 1.17 -27.41 9.36
C ALA A 172 0.16 -26.66 10.25
N VAL A 173 -0.11 -25.39 9.95
CA VAL A 173 -1.11 -24.60 10.67
C VAL A 173 -2.53 -25.12 10.43
N GLU A 174 -2.89 -25.41 9.18
CA GLU A 174 -4.19 -25.97 8.81
C GLU A 174 -4.48 -27.29 9.56
N ASN A 175 -3.47 -28.15 9.68
CA ASN A 175 -3.57 -29.43 10.38
C ASN A 175 -3.40 -29.33 11.90
N GLY A 176 -3.15 -28.13 12.44
CA GLY A 176 -2.88 -27.92 13.87
C GLY A 176 -1.55 -28.51 14.36
N ASP A 177 -0.61 -28.81 13.47
CA ASP A 177 0.74 -29.29 13.80
C ASP A 177 1.64 -28.13 14.23
N LEU A 178 1.48 -27.73 15.50
CA LEU A 178 2.34 -26.73 16.13
C LEU A 178 3.77 -27.25 16.38
N GLY A 179 4.01 -28.56 16.25
CA GLY A 179 5.34 -29.15 16.35
C GLY A 179 6.25 -28.65 15.23
N MET A 180 5.73 -28.57 14.01
CA MET A 180 6.47 -28.02 12.87
C MET A 180 6.88 -26.55 13.10
N LEU A 181 5.97 -25.71 13.61
CA LEU A 181 6.30 -24.31 13.92
C LEU A 181 7.42 -24.19 14.97
N LYS A 182 7.42 -25.06 15.97
CA LYS A 182 8.51 -25.15 16.97
C LYS A 182 9.83 -25.56 16.33
N SER A 183 9.80 -26.52 15.39
CA SER A 183 10.99 -26.95 14.64
C SER A 183 11.59 -25.84 13.77
N LEU A 184 10.81 -24.83 13.38
CA LEU A 184 11.29 -23.61 12.72
C LEU A 184 11.95 -22.61 13.70
N GLY A 185 12.01 -22.95 14.98
CA GLY A 185 12.59 -22.10 16.03
C GLY A 185 11.64 -21.00 16.52
N ILE A 186 10.33 -21.16 16.36
CA ILE A 186 9.31 -20.29 16.96
C ILE A 186 9.12 -20.71 18.41
N LYS A 187 9.26 -19.76 19.35
CA LYS A 187 9.17 -20.06 20.79
C LYS A 187 7.71 -20.25 21.20
N ASP A 188 7.48 -20.97 22.30
CA ASP A 188 6.12 -21.19 22.83
C ASP A 188 5.35 -19.90 23.10
N SER A 189 6.05 -18.83 23.54
CA SER A 189 5.46 -17.51 23.76
C SER A 189 5.02 -16.79 22.48
N GLU A 190 5.52 -17.22 21.32
CA GLU A 190 5.31 -16.59 20.01
C GLU A 190 4.33 -17.39 19.15
N LEU A 191 4.11 -18.67 19.47
CA LEU A 191 3.27 -19.58 18.70
C LEU A 191 1.84 -19.10 18.56
N GLY A 192 1.27 -18.51 19.61
CA GLY A 192 -0.11 -18.01 19.59
C GLY A 192 -0.33 -16.96 18.50
N ASP A 193 0.54 -15.94 18.46
CA ASP A 193 0.45 -14.83 17.52
C ASP A 193 0.69 -15.29 16.08
N VAL A 194 1.70 -16.15 15.88
CA VAL A 194 2.02 -16.67 14.54
C VAL A 194 0.92 -17.59 14.02
N LYS A 195 0.45 -18.52 14.86
CA LYS A 195 -0.66 -19.43 14.52
C LYS A 195 -1.89 -18.64 14.12
N PHE A 196 -2.29 -17.67 14.95
CA PHE A 196 -3.48 -16.87 14.71
C PHE A 196 -3.43 -16.13 13.35
N PHE A 197 -2.28 -15.56 13.02
CA PHE A 197 -2.11 -14.88 11.73
C PHE A 197 -2.14 -15.84 10.53
N LEU A 198 -1.44 -16.97 10.62
CA LEU A 198 -1.43 -17.95 9.54
C LEU A 198 -2.83 -18.56 9.34
N GLU A 199 -3.57 -18.85 10.42
CA GLU A 199 -4.96 -19.32 10.37
C GLU A 199 -5.88 -18.33 9.67
N LYS A 200 -5.71 -17.02 9.91
CA LYS A 200 -6.48 -15.99 9.19
C LYS A 200 -6.29 -16.07 7.68
N LEU A 201 -5.12 -16.44 7.19
CA LEU A 201 -4.84 -16.58 5.76
C LEU A 201 -5.36 -17.93 5.23
N VAL A 202 -5.13 -19.04 5.95
CA VAL A 202 -5.60 -20.38 5.56
C VAL A 202 -7.13 -20.41 5.39
N ASN A 203 -7.87 -19.81 6.33
CA ASN A 203 -9.34 -19.77 6.29
C ASN A 203 -9.93 -19.02 5.08
N THR A 204 -9.10 -18.36 4.27
CA THR A 204 -9.53 -17.65 3.05
C THR A 204 -9.43 -18.51 1.78
N GLY A 205 -8.96 -19.76 1.89
CA GLY A 205 -8.65 -20.60 0.73
C GLY A 205 -7.29 -20.26 0.11
N PHE A 206 -6.38 -19.62 0.85
CA PHE A 206 -5.08 -19.18 0.31
C PHE A 206 -4.19 -20.34 -0.20
N LEU A 207 -4.45 -21.59 0.23
CA LEU A 207 -3.68 -22.78 -0.16
C LEU A 207 -4.25 -23.55 -1.35
N ASP A 208 -5.48 -23.20 -1.75
CA ASP A 208 -6.24 -23.87 -2.80
C ASP A 208 -5.87 -23.36 -4.21
#